data_AF-A0A836S3F4-F1
#
_entry.id   AF-A0A836S3F4-F1
#
_cell.length_a   1.000
_cell.length_b   1.000
_cell.length_c   1.000
_cell.angle_alpha   90.00
_cell.angle_beta   90.00
_cell.angle_gamma   90.00
#
_symmetry.space_group_name_H-M   'P 1'
#
loop_
_entity.id
_entity.type
_entity.pdbx_description
1 polymer ?
#
loop_
_entity_poly.entity_id
_entity_poly.type
_entity_poly.pdbx_seq_one_letter_code
_entity_poly.pdbx_strand_id
1 'polypeptide(L)'
;MYKLDMNTTKVKTIQLEWKYSPENYLEEPISIPFEGGCLDICNGIALAAIDPLIFQNSETLQDDLTKIIESRFSAVQIMTHKDFNLSKPSRTDIQ
;
A
#
# COMPACT_ATOMS: atom_id res chain seq x y z
N MET A 1 -28.73 33.27 3.50
CA MET A 1 -27.43 33.20 2.79
C MET A 1 -26.35 33.12 3.86
N TYR A 2 -25.52 32.09 4.03
CA TYR A 2 -25.14 30.94 3.19
C TYR A 2 -25.30 29.62 3.96
N LYS A 3 -25.59 28.54 3.23
CA LYS A 3 -25.47 27.16 3.70
C LYS A 3 -24.00 26.76 3.74
N LEU A 4 -23.59 26.05 4.77
CA LEU A 4 -22.42 25.17 4.73
C LEU A 4 -22.87 23.80 5.23
N ASP A 5 -23.42 23.05 4.29
CA ASP A 5 -23.46 21.59 4.39
C ASP A 5 -22.02 21.12 4.23
N MET A 6 -21.43 20.53 5.27
CA MET A 6 -20.24 19.67 5.14
C MET A 6 -20.23 18.70 6.32
N ASN A 7 -21.06 17.67 6.19
CA ASN A 7 -20.87 16.42 6.90
C ASN A 7 -19.62 15.75 6.31
N THR A 8 -18.44 16.30 6.58
CA THR A 8 -17.17 15.71 6.16
C THR A 8 -16.89 14.56 7.10
N THR A 9 -17.25 13.35 6.69
CA THR A 9 -16.75 12.14 7.34
C THR A 9 -15.24 12.18 7.23
N LYS A 10 -14.59 12.55 8.34
CA LYS A 10 -13.16 12.77 8.42
C LYS A 10 -12.50 11.41 8.26
N VAL A 11 -12.07 11.08 7.04
CA VAL A 11 -11.30 9.87 6.79
C VAL A 11 -10.13 9.89 7.76
N LYS A 12 -10.02 8.86 8.60
CA LYS A 12 -8.94 8.76 9.60
C LYS A 12 -7.68 8.21 8.96
N THR A 13 -7.83 7.33 7.98
CA THR A 13 -6.72 6.64 7.33
C THR A 13 -7.11 6.24 5.91
N ILE A 14 -6.20 6.45 4.96
CA ILE A 14 -6.28 5.87 3.62
C ILE A 14 -5.53 4.55 3.65
N GLN A 15 -6.19 3.47 3.23
CA GLN A 15 -5.55 2.17 3.07
C GLN A 15 -5.32 1.89 1.59
N LEU A 16 -4.08 1.59 1.22
CA LEU A 16 -3.76 0.98 -0.07
C LEU A 16 -3.46 -0.50 0.13
N GLU A 17 -4.06 -1.33 -0.72
CA GLU A 17 -3.89 -2.78 -0.70
C GLU A 17 -3.47 -3.29 -2.08
N TRP A 18 -2.37 -4.05 -2.12
CA TRP A 18 -1.99 -4.86 -3.26
C TRP A 18 -2.10 -6.33 -2.88
N LYS A 19 -2.59 -7.15 -3.81
CA LYS A 19 -2.60 -8.61 -3.68
C LYS A 19 -1.45 -9.20 -4.46
N TYR A 20 -0.79 -10.20 -3.89
CA TYR A 20 0.28 -10.90 -4.56
C TYR A 20 0.10 -12.42 -4.47
N SER A 21 0.63 -13.13 -5.47
CA SER A 21 0.66 -14.57 -5.49
C SER A 21 2.02 -15.10 -5.97
N PRO A 22 2.50 -16.23 -5.43
CA PRO A 22 1.88 -17.03 -4.36
C PRO A 22 1.90 -16.32 -2.98
N GLU A 23 0.98 -16.67 -2.08
CA GLU A 23 0.84 -15.98 -0.77
C GLU A 23 2.10 -16.12 0.11
N ASN A 24 2.81 -17.24 -0.06
CA ASN A 24 4.08 -17.58 0.59
C ASN A 24 5.30 -17.22 -0.28
N TYR A 25 5.16 -16.23 -1.18
CA TYR A 25 6.27 -15.79 -2.02
C TYR A 25 7.44 -15.26 -1.20
N LEU A 26 7.14 -14.52 -0.13
CA LEU A 26 8.11 -14.08 0.88
C LEU A 26 8.34 -15.18 1.92
N GLU A 27 9.59 -15.36 2.34
CA GLU A 27 9.94 -16.30 3.41
C GLU A 27 9.44 -15.82 4.79
N GLU A 28 9.42 -14.50 5.00
CA GLU A 28 8.95 -13.88 6.23
C GLU A 28 8.15 -12.59 5.94
N PRO A 29 7.23 -12.19 6.83
CA PRO A 29 6.58 -10.89 6.76
C PRO A 29 7.57 -9.73 6.73
N ILE A 30 7.27 -8.70 5.92
CA ILE A 30 8.11 -7.51 5.79
C ILE A 30 7.31 -6.28 6.22
N SER A 31 7.91 -5.42 7.03
CA SER A 31 7.37 -4.09 7.36
C SER A 31 8.37 -3.00 6.97
N ILE A 32 7.95 -2.08 6.11
CA ILE A 32 8.79 -0.99 5.59
C ILE A 32 8.19 0.36 6.02
N PRO A 33 8.84 1.10 6.92
CA PRO A 33 8.39 2.44 7.28
C PRO A 33 8.63 3.42 6.12
N PHE A 34 7.73 4.37 5.95
CA PHE A 34 7.87 5.48 5.00
C PHE A 34 7.23 6.76 5.57
N GLU A 35 7.38 7.89 4.88
CA GLU A 35 6.75 9.14 5.30
C GLU A 35 5.22 9.03 5.21
N GLY A 36 4.55 9.03 6.37
CA GLY A 36 3.09 8.95 6.46
C GLY A 36 2.52 7.57 6.76
N GLY A 37 3.35 6.55 7.01
CA GLY A 37 2.83 5.23 7.39
C GLY A 37 3.86 4.10 7.45
N CYS A 38 3.34 2.88 7.42
CA CYS A 38 4.09 1.64 7.27
C CYS A 38 3.45 0.81 6.15
N LEU A 39 4.30 0.15 5.35
CA LEU A 39 3.92 -0.81 4.34
C LEU A 39 4.21 -2.20 4.90
N ASP A 40 3.16 -2.95 5.20
CA ASP A 40 3.25 -4.31 5.72
C ASP A 40 2.94 -5.31 4.60
N ILE A 41 3.79 -6.33 4.41
CA ILE A 41 3.68 -7.32 3.35
C ILE A 41 3.67 -8.70 3.98
N CYS A 42 2.51 -9.37 3.96
CA CYS A 42 2.34 -10.71 4.49
C CYS A 42 1.09 -11.40 3.91
N ASN A 43 1.07 -12.74 3.91
CA ASN A 43 -0.12 -13.54 3.60
C ASN A 43 -0.81 -13.16 2.27
N GLY A 44 -0.03 -12.91 1.21
CA GLY A 44 -0.56 -12.53 -0.11
C GLY A 44 -1.05 -11.09 -0.22
N ILE A 45 -0.82 -10.25 0.79
CA ILE A 45 -1.26 -8.86 0.83
C ILE A 45 -0.09 -7.94 1.18
N ALA A 46 0.08 -6.87 0.40
CA ALA A 46 0.85 -5.69 0.79
C ALA A 46 -0.15 -4.58 1.16
N LEU A 47 0.00 -4.00 2.34
CA LEU A 47 -0.95 -3.07 2.94
C LEU A 47 -0.21 -1.82 3.43
N ALA A 48 -0.63 -0.64 2.97
CA ALA A 48 -0.15 0.62 3.49
C ALA A 48 -1.29 1.37 4.17
N ALA A 49 -1.11 1.71 5.44
CA ALA A 49 -1.98 2.61 6.18
C ALA A 49 -1.37 4.02 6.16
N ILE A 50 -2.08 4.98 5.57
CA ILE A 50 -1.54 6.28 5.18
C ILE A 50 -2.38 7.41 5.80
N ASP A 51 -1.72 8.42 6.34
CA ASP A 51 -2.38 9.66 6.71
C ASP A 51 -3.02 10.33 5.47
N PRO A 52 -4.32 10.66 5.50
CA PRO A 52 -5.00 11.27 4.35
C PRO A 52 -4.35 12.57 3.84
N LEU A 53 -3.73 13.37 4.71
CA LEU A 53 -3.03 14.60 4.31
C LEU A 53 -1.78 14.28 3.50
N ILE A 54 -1.02 13.26 3.88
CA ILE A 54 0.17 12.82 3.14
C ILE A 54 -0.25 12.27 1.78
N PHE A 55 -1.30 11.46 1.74
CA PHE A 55 -1.82 10.92 0.48
C PHE A 55 -2.32 12.01 -0.47
N GLN A 56 -2.99 13.05 0.05
CA GLN A 56 -3.47 14.17 -0.76
C GLN A 56 -2.34 15.06 -1.29
N ASN A 57 -1.25 15.17 -0.54
CA ASN A 57 -0.11 16.04 -0.89
C ASN A 57 0.95 15.35 -1.76
N SER A 58 0.80 14.06 -2.05
CA SER A 58 1.74 13.30 -2.87
C SER A 58 1.05 12.61 -4.03
N GLU A 59 1.30 13.12 -5.24
CA GLU A 59 0.76 12.55 -6.48
C GLU A 59 1.45 11.22 -6.85
N THR A 60 2.66 10.95 -6.33
CA THR A 60 3.47 9.78 -6.72
C THR A 60 3.46 8.66 -5.68
N LEU A 61 2.93 8.89 -4.48
CA LEU A 61 3.05 7.96 -3.35
C LEU A 61 2.62 6.53 -3.70
N GLN A 62 1.51 6.38 -4.42
CA GLN A 62 1.01 5.06 -4.82
C GLN A 62 1.98 4.32 -5.76
N ASP A 63 2.57 5.03 -6.71
CA ASP A 63 3.55 4.45 -7.64
C ASP A 63 4.87 4.15 -6.94
N ASP A 64 5.29 5.01 -6.01
CA ASP A 64 6.50 4.84 -5.23
C ASP A 64 6.40 3.61 -4.31
N LEU A 65 5.26 3.43 -3.62
CA LEU A 65 4.99 2.23 -2.83
C LEU A 65 4.92 0.97 -3.71
N THR A 66 4.32 1.06 -4.89
CA THR A 66 4.28 -0.08 -5.84
C THR A 66 5.70 -0.49 -6.24
N LYS A 67 6.57 0.45 -6.59
CA LYS A 67 7.97 0.18 -6.93
C LYS A 67 8.76 -0.43 -5.77
N ILE A 68 8.46 -0.04 -4.53
CA ILE A 68 9.07 -0.64 -3.33
C ILE A 68 8.68 -2.12 -3.23
N ILE A 69 7.40 -2.46 -3.42
CA ILE A 69 6.91 -3.86 -3.40
C ILE A 69 7.58 -4.64 -4.54
N GLU A 70 7.55 -4.13 -5.76
CA GLU A 70 8.15 -4.77 -6.93
C GLU A 70 9.65 -4.99 -6.74
N SER A 71 10.38 -4.00 -6.22
CA SER A 71 11.81 -4.12 -5.94
C SER A 71 12.11 -5.25 -4.96
N ARG A 72 11.30 -5.41 -3.90
CA ARG A 72 11.43 -6.53 -2.95
C ARG A 72 11.15 -7.87 -3.63
N PHE A 73 10.10 -7.96 -4.43
CA PHE A 73 9.74 -9.21 -5.09
C PHE A 73 10.73 -9.59 -6.18
N SER A 74 11.25 -8.64 -6.96
CA SER A 74 12.31 -8.90 -7.93
C SER A 74 13.58 -9.45 -7.28
N ALA A 75 13.95 -8.99 -6.09
CA ALA A 75 15.09 -9.55 -5.36
C ALA A 75 14.85 -11.04 -5.01
N VAL A 76 13.65 -11.38 -4.54
CA VAL A 76 13.27 -12.78 -4.27
C VAL A 76 13.22 -13.61 -5.55
N GLN A 77 12.72 -13.06 -6.65
CA GLN A 77 12.68 -13.73 -7.96
C GLN A 77 14.10 -14.09 -8.44
N ILE A 78 15.06 -13.17 -8.29
CA ILE A 78 16.46 -13.41 -8.66
C ILE A 78 17.06 -14.55 -7.82
N MET A 79 16.75 -14.61 -6.52
CA MET A 79 17.32 -15.62 -5.62
C MET A 79 16.67 -17.00 -5.79
N THR A 80 15.36 -17.02 -6.06
CA THR A 80 14.56 -18.26 -6.00
C THR A 80 14.14 -18.77 -7.37
N HIS A 81 14.28 -17.97 -8.43
CA HIS A 81 13.74 -18.20 -9.78
C HIS A 81 12.22 -18.47 -9.81
N LYS A 82 11.51 -18.05 -8.76
CA LYS A 82 10.05 -18.14 -8.69
C LYS A 82 9.43 -16.86 -9.18
N ASP A 83 8.46 -16.99 -10.08
CA ASP A 83 7.65 -15.87 -10.54
C ASP A 83 6.63 -15.44 -9.48
N PHE A 84 6.21 -14.19 -9.57
CA PHE A 84 5.12 -13.62 -8.77
C PHE A 84 4.12 -12.89 -9.66
N ASN A 85 2.90 -12.73 -9.15
CA ASN A 85 1.95 -11.75 -9.67
C ASN A 85 1.69 -10.69 -8.60
N LEU A 86 1.55 -9.43 -9.02
CA LEU A 86 1.19 -8.32 -8.17
C LEU A 86 0.01 -7.59 -8.80
N SER A 87 -1.05 -7.34 -8.02
CA SER A 87 -2.19 -6.57 -8.49
C SER A 87 -1.85 -5.08 -8.55
N LYS A 88 -2.68 -4.30 -9.25
CA LYS A 88 -2.74 -2.86 -9.00
C LYS A 88 -3.22 -2.60 -7.56
N PRO A 89 -2.84 -1.48 -6.95
CA PRO A 89 -3.38 -1.10 -5.65
C PRO A 89 -4.87 -0.84 -5.73
N SER A 90 -5.58 -1.24 -4.68
CA SER A 90 -6.93 -0.78 -4.38
C SER A 90 -6.89 0.18 -3.21
N ARG A 91 -7.79 1.17 -3.19
CA ARG A 91 -7.88 2.19 -2.14
C ARG A 91 -9.15 1.99 -1.33
N THR A 92 -9.02 2.08 -0.01
CA THR A 92 -10.15 2.12 0.94
C THR A 92 -9.98 3.28 1.91
N ASP A 93 -11.03 4.07 2.10
CA ASP A 93 -11.06 5.19 3.04
C ASP A 93 -11.68 4.72 4.36
N ILE A 94 -10.90 4.71 5.44
CA ILE A 94 -11.33 4.23 6.77
C ILE A 94 -11.83 5.42 7.62
N GLN A 95 -13.01 5.28 8.22
CA GLN A 95 -13.74 6.32 8.99
C GLN A 95 -13.63 6.17 10.51
#